data_AF-A0A834C9B3-F1
#
_entry.id   AF-A0A834C9B3-F1
#
_cell.length_a   1.000
_cell.length_b   1.000
_cell.length_c   1.000
_cell.angle_alpha   90.00
_cell.angle_beta   90.00
_cell.angle_gamma   90.00
#
_symmetry.space_group_name_H-M   'P 1'
#
loop_
_entity.id
_entity.type
_entity.pdbx_description
1 polymer ?
#
loop_
_entity_poly.entity_id
_entity_poly.type
_entity_poly.pdbx_seq_one_letter_code
_entity_poly.pdbx_strand_id
1 'polypeptide(L)'
;MVLIASISVLAAGTQGNVFATSAIRSLRFLQILRMIRMDRRGGTWKLLGSVVYAHSKELITAWYIGFLCLILASFLVYLAEKEDNEQFETYADALWWGLITLTTIGYGDKFPITWNGRLLAATSL
;
A
#
# COMPACT_ATOMS: atom_id res chain seq x y z
N MET A 1 -5.95 -5.31 -33.74
CA MET A 1 -6.20 -3.93 -33.26
C MET A 1 -5.10 -3.43 -32.31
N VAL A 2 -4.79 -4.10 -31.19
CA VAL A 2 -3.82 -3.57 -30.21
C VAL A 2 -2.34 -3.83 -30.56
N LEU A 3 -2.03 -4.94 -31.26
CA LEU A 3 -0.68 -5.16 -31.83
C LEU A 3 -0.35 -4.12 -32.91
N ILE A 4 -1.36 -3.74 -33.71
CA ILE A 4 -1.24 -2.71 -34.74
C ILE A 4 -0.96 -1.36 -34.09
N ALA A 5 -1.70 -0.98 -33.03
CA ALA A 5 -1.42 0.26 -32.28
C ALA A 5 -0.02 0.29 -31.65
N SER A 6 0.48 -0.86 -31.15
CA SER A 6 1.85 -0.95 -30.62
C SER A 6 2.92 -0.81 -31.71
N ILE A 7 2.70 -1.40 -32.89
CA ILE A 7 3.62 -1.33 -34.03
C ILE A 7 3.60 0.08 -34.67
N SER A 8 2.42 0.67 -34.84
CA SER A 8 2.25 2.02 -35.41
C SER A 8 2.93 3.11 -34.58
N VAL A 9 2.98 2.96 -33.25
CA VAL A 9 3.62 3.94 -32.36
C VAL A 9 5.13 3.72 -32.24
N LEU A 10 5.60 2.47 -32.34
CA LEU A 10 7.03 2.17 -32.48
C LEU A 10 7.60 2.78 -33.78
N ALA A 11 6.83 2.75 -34.87
CA ALA A 11 7.19 3.41 -36.13
C ALA A 11 7.17 4.95 -36.04
N ALA A 12 6.36 5.53 -35.14
CA ALA A 12 6.29 6.97 -34.89
C ALA A 12 7.36 7.50 -33.90
N GLY A 13 8.09 6.62 -33.21
CA GLY A 13 9.07 6.96 -32.17
C GLY A 13 10.44 7.43 -32.68
N THR A 14 10.64 7.53 -34.00
CA THR A 14 11.97 7.69 -34.62
C THR A 14 12.44 9.14 -34.81
N GLN A 15 11.83 10.14 -34.14
CA GLN A 15 12.16 11.57 -34.37
C GLN A 15 12.61 12.40 -33.15
N GLY A 16 12.85 11.84 -31.96
CA GLY A 16 13.44 12.66 -30.90
C GLY A 16 13.81 11.93 -29.61
N ASN A 17 15.10 11.90 -29.28
CA ASN A 17 15.68 11.14 -28.18
C ASN A 17 15.12 11.52 -26.77
N VAL A 18 14.53 12.72 -26.62
CA VAL A 18 13.86 13.17 -25.38
C VAL A 18 12.36 12.85 -25.35
N PHE A 19 11.68 12.84 -26.49
CA PHE A 19 10.30 12.39 -26.60
C PHE A 19 10.19 10.86 -26.49
N ALA A 20 11.22 10.14 -26.94
CA ALA A 20 11.29 8.69 -26.86
C ALA A 20 11.22 8.18 -25.40
N THR A 21 11.94 8.79 -24.46
CA THR A 21 11.95 8.37 -23.04
C THR A 21 10.58 8.55 -22.37
N SER A 22 9.93 9.69 -22.57
CA SER A 22 8.58 9.95 -22.04
C SER A 22 7.53 9.06 -22.71
N ALA A 23 7.64 8.82 -24.02
CA ALA A 23 6.78 7.90 -24.75
C ALA A 23 6.94 6.45 -24.26
N ILE A 24 8.17 6.00 -23.99
CA ILE A 24 8.45 4.65 -23.47
C ILE A 24 7.88 4.44 -22.07
N ARG A 25 7.95 5.44 -21.18
CA ARG A 25 7.32 5.37 -19.84
C ARG A 25 5.80 5.27 -19.95
N SER A 26 5.18 6.07 -20.81
CA SER A 26 3.74 6.02 -21.09
C SER A 26 3.33 4.70 -21.77
N LEU A 27 4.19 4.12 -22.62
CA LEU A 27 3.97 2.81 -23.23
C LEU A 27 3.96 1.68 -22.19
N ARG A 28 4.84 1.71 -21.17
CA ARG A 28 4.80 0.73 -20.06
C ARG A 28 3.48 0.80 -19.29
N PHE A 29 2.97 2.01 -19.05
CA PHE A 29 1.65 2.19 -18.41
C PHE A 29 0.51 1.64 -19.28
N LEU A 30 0.55 1.85 -20.60
CA LEU A 30 -0.40 1.28 -21.56
C LEU A 30 -0.34 -0.26 -21.64
N GLN A 31 0.83 -0.86 -21.40
CA GLN A 31 0.98 -2.32 -21.30
C GLN A 31 0.27 -2.89 -20.05
N ILE A 32 0.33 -2.21 -18.90
CA ILE A 32 -0.39 -2.60 -17.69
C ILE A 32 -1.91 -2.49 -17.90
N LEU A 33 -2.37 -1.41 -18.53
CA LEU A 33 -3.79 -1.23 -18.91
C LEU A 33 -4.30 -2.34 -19.85
N ARG A 34 -3.43 -2.91 -20.69
CA ARG A 34 -3.77 -4.06 -21.53
C ARG A 34 -4.04 -5.32 -20.71
N MET A 35 -3.25 -5.59 -19.66
CA MET A 35 -3.49 -6.74 -18.78
C MET A 35 -4.83 -6.61 -18.05
N ILE A 36 -5.21 -5.41 -17.62
CA ILE A 36 -6.52 -5.13 -16.99
C ILE A 36 -7.68 -5.43 -17.96
N ARG A 37 -7.55 -5.06 -19.25
CA ARG A 37 -8.57 -5.35 -20.27
C ARG A 37 -8.61 -6.82 -20.72
N MET A 38 -7.62 -7.64 -20.34
CA MET A 38 -7.59 -9.06 -20.69
C MET A 38 -8.60 -9.88 -19.87
N ASP A 39 -9.08 -9.35 -18.73
CA ASP A 39 -10.21 -9.91 -17.98
C ASP A 39 -11.55 -9.55 -18.65
N ARG A 40 -11.73 -10.01 -19.89
CA ARG A 40 -12.85 -9.64 -20.78
C ARG A 40 -14.23 -10.09 -20.26
N ARG A 41 -14.29 -10.91 -19.22
CA ARG A 41 -15.55 -11.40 -18.62
C ARG A 41 -15.85 -10.80 -17.26
N GLY A 42 -14.88 -10.15 -16.60
CA GLY A 42 -15.04 -9.59 -15.25
C GLY A 42 -15.54 -10.61 -14.23
N GLY A 43 -15.40 -11.91 -14.53
CA GLY A 43 -15.95 -12.99 -13.72
C GLY A 43 -15.26 -13.06 -12.36
N THR A 44 -13.94 -12.82 -12.35
CA THR A 44 -13.12 -12.71 -11.14
C THR A 44 -13.57 -11.55 -10.27
N TRP A 45 -13.83 -10.38 -10.85
CA TRP A 45 -14.33 -9.21 -10.11
C TRP A 45 -15.74 -9.42 -9.54
N LYS A 46 -16.62 -10.10 -10.28
CA LYS A 46 -17.95 -10.46 -9.80
C LYS A 46 -17.91 -11.47 -8.66
N LEU A 47 -17.04 -12.49 -8.76
CA LEU A 47 -16.83 -13.48 -7.71
C LEU A 47 -16.25 -12.83 -6.45
N LEU A 48 -15.18 -12.04 -6.60
CA LEU A 48 -14.56 -11.31 -5.48
C LEU A 48 -15.58 -10.39 -4.81
N GLY A 49 -16.33 -9.60 -5.59
CA GLY A 49 -17.38 -8.72 -5.09
C GLY A 49 -18.50 -9.49 -4.37
N SER A 50 -18.90 -10.66 -4.89
CA SER A 50 -19.92 -11.49 -4.26
C SER A 50 -19.46 -12.03 -2.90
N VAL A 51 -18.21 -12.48 -2.78
CA VAL A 51 -17.64 -13.00 -1.53
C VAL A 51 -17.46 -11.86 -0.51
N VAL A 52 -16.93 -10.72 -0.94
CA VAL A 52 -16.78 -9.53 -0.10
C VAL A 52 -18.13 -9.01 0.40
N TYR A 53 -19.17 -9.04 -0.45
CA TYR A 53 -20.51 -8.64 -0.03
C TYR A 53 -21.10 -9.61 0.99
N ALA A 54 -20.95 -10.92 0.77
CA ALA A 54 -21.42 -11.95 1.68
C ALA A 54 -20.78 -11.84 3.08
N HIS A 55 -19.48 -11.55 3.14
CA HIS A 55 -18.71 -11.40 4.40
C HIS A 55 -18.46 -9.93 4.78
N SER A 56 -19.25 -9.00 4.24
CA SER A 56 -19.02 -7.55 4.42
C SER A 56 -19.03 -7.12 5.88
N LYS A 57 -19.92 -7.72 6.69
CA LYS A 57 -20.01 -7.44 8.13
C LYS A 57 -18.74 -7.86 8.86
N GLU A 58 -18.26 -9.08 8.64
CA GLU A 58 -17.02 -9.60 9.26
C GLU A 58 -15.81 -8.77 8.84
N LEU A 59 -15.74 -8.42 7.55
CA LEU A 59 -14.66 -7.60 7.00
C LEU A 59 -14.65 -6.20 7.62
N ILE A 60 -15.81 -5.54 7.72
CA ILE A 60 -15.94 -4.22 8.34
C ILE A 60 -15.58 -4.28 9.82
N THR A 61 -16.05 -5.28 10.56
CA THR A 61 -15.72 -5.44 11.98
C THR A 61 -14.21 -5.66 12.18
N ALA A 62 -13.58 -6.51 11.38
CA ALA A 62 -12.14 -6.73 11.44
C ALA A 62 -11.36 -5.45 11.11
N TRP A 63 -11.76 -4.72 10.06
CA TRP A 63 -11.17 -3.43 9.70
C TRP A 63 -11.33 -2.40 10.81
N TYR A 64 -12.51 -2.33 11.44
CA TYR A 64 -12.79 -1.40 12.51
C TYR A 64 -11.92 -1.66 13.75
N ILE A 65 -11.85 -2.92 14.19
CA ILE A 65 -11.03 -3.31 15.34
C ILE A 65 -9.55 -3.09 15.03
N GLY A 66 -9.08 -3.51 13.86
CA GLY A 66 -7.70 -3.31 13.43
C GLY A 66 -7.30 -1.84 13.35
N PHE A 67 -8.19 -0.99 12.81
CA PHE A 67 -7.97 0.46 12.76
C PHE A 67 -7.95 1.09 14.15
N LEU A 68 -8.84 0.65 15.05
CA LEU A 68 -8.86 1.14 16.43
C LEU A 68 -7.58 0.74 17.19
N CYS A 69 -7.16 -0.52 17.08
CA CYS A 69 -5.89 -1.01 17.63
C CYS A 69 -4.70 -0.23 17.05
N LEU A 70 -4.68 0.05 15.75
CA LEU A 70 -3.61 0.83 15.09
C LEU A 70 -3.48 2.22 15.70
N ILE A 71 -4.58 2.96 15.84
CA ILE A 71 -4.59 4.31 16.40
C ILE A 71 -4.15 4.29 17.87
N LEU A 72 -4.68 3.35 18.67
CA LEU A 72 -4.34 3.24 20.09
C LEU A 72 -2.86 2.84 20.29
N ALA A 73 -2.38 1.82 19.58
CA ALA A 73 -0.99 1.36 19.67
C ALA A 73 -0.02 2.46 19.24
N SER A 74 -0.29 3.13 18.11
CA SER A 74 0.54 4.22 17.61
C SER A 74 0.60 5.39 18.59
N PHE A 75 -0.53 5.73 19.22
CA PHE A 75 -0.59 6.81 20.21
C PHE A 75 0.16 6.46 21.51
N LEU A 76 -0.01 5.24 22.02
CA LEU A 76 0.67 4.78 23.23
C LEU A 76 2.20 4.71 23.03
N VAL A 77 2.65 4.18 21.89
CA VAL A 77 4.08 4.10 21.56
C VAL A 77 4.66 5.50 21.31
N TYR A 78 3.94 6.37 20.62
CA TYR A 78 4.36 7.77 20.46
C TYR A 78 4.57 8.44 21.81
N LEU A 79 3.62 8.31 22.74
CA LEU A 79 3.76 8.93 24.07
C LEU A 79 4.95 8.35 24.85
N ALA A 80 5.21 7.05 24.71
CA ALA A 80 6.33 6.38 25.39
C ALA A 80 7.70 6.72 24.78
N GLU A 81 7.77 7.02 23.49
CA GLU A 81 9.04 7.18 22.75
C GLU A 81 9.37 8.63 22.39
N LYS A 82 8.42 9.56 22.47
CA LYS A 82 8.57 10.95 21.99
C LYS A 82 9.76 11.69 22.62
N GLU A 83 10.09 11.41 23.88
CA GLU A 83 11.16 12.12 24.60
C GLU A 83 12.54 11.46 24.41
N ASP A 84 12.57 10.15 24.16
CA ASP A 84 13.80 9.37 24.15
C ASP A 84 14.27 9.00 22.73
N ASN A 85 13.40 9.11 21.72
CA ASN A 85 13.64 8.59 20.38
C ASN A 85 13.28 9.59 19.26
N GLU A 86 14.31 10.07 18.57
CA GLU A 86 14.17 10.96 17.39
C GLU A 86 13.43 10.28 16.21
N GLN A 87 13.28 8.95 16.20
CA GLN A 87 12.50 8.25 15.16
C GLN A 87 10.98 8.50 15.29
N PHE A 88 10.53 8.94 16.46
CA PHE A 88 9.12 9.21 16.78
C PHE A 88 8.88 10.71 17.08
N GLU A 89 9.44 11.60 16.26
CA GLU A 89 9.24 13.05 16.39
C GLU A 89 7.77 13.47 16.21
N THR A 90 7.06 12.85 15.26
CA THR A 90 5.67 13.19 14.98
C THR A 90 4.74 11.99 15.15
N TYR A 91 3.47 12.29 15.42
CA TYR A 91 2.43 11.25 15.45
C TYR A 91 2.31 10.49 14.11
N ALA A 92 2.63 11.13 12.99
CA ALA A 92 2.66 10.48 11.68
C ALA A 92 3.73 9.39 11.59
N ASP A 93 4.87 9.57 12.28
CA ASP A 93 5.94 8.58 12.33
C ASP A 93 5.54 7.35 13.13
N ALA A 94 4.83 7.55 14.25
CA ALA A 94 4.27 6.47 15.03
C ALA A 94 3.16 5.72 14.29
N LEU A 95 2.30 6.42 13.54
CA LEU A 95 1.30 5.80 12.67
C LEU A 95 1.93 4.95 11.56
N TRP A 96 3.01 5.45 10.94
CA TRP A 96 3.76 4.70 9.94
C TRP A 96 4.30 3.40 10.54
N TRP A 97 4.97 3.49 11.69
CA TRP A 97 5.47 2.34 12.41
C TRP A 97 4.34 1.35 12.77
N GLY A 98 3.23 1.85 13.31
CA GLY A 98 2.07 1.05 13.68
C GLY A 98 1.47 0.31 12.48
N LEU A 99 1.38 0.95 11.31
CA LEU A 99 0.88 0.34 10.09
C LEU A 99 1.80 -0.79 9.58
N ILE A 100 3.11 -0.54 9.52
CA ILE A 100 4.10 -1.53 9.07
C ILE A 100 4.18 -2.73 10.02
N THR A 101 4.00 -2.47 11.32
CA THR A 101 4.03 -3.51 12.35
C THR A 101 2.72 -4.32 12.32
N LEU A 102 1.55 -3.68 12.30
CA LEU A 102 0.24 -4.34 12.26
C LEU A 102 0.04 -5.19 11.00
N THR A 103 0.61 -4.75 9.87
CA THR A 103 0.60 -5.51 8.61
C THR A 103 1.68 -6.60 8.57
N THR A 104 2.45 -6.78 9.65
CA THR A 104 3.54 -7.77 9.79
C THR A 104 4.67 -7.63 8.77
N ILE A 105 4.81 -6.45 8.14
CA ILE A 105 5.88 -6.17 7.18
C ILE A 105 7.22 -6.02 7.89
N GLY A 106 7.25 -5.21 8.96
CA GLY A 106 8.42 -5.08 9.84
C GLY A 106 9.70 -4.60 9.14
N TYR A 107 9.66 -3.44 8.46
CA TYR A 107 10.84 -2.90 7.78
C TYR A 107 12.05 -2.68 8.71
N GLY A 108 11.80 -2.38 9.99
CA GLY A 108 12.85 -2.13 10.97
C GLY A 108 13.51 -0.75 10.85
N ASP A 109 12.91 0.16 10.07
CA ASP A 109 13.32 1.56 9.93
C ASP A 109 13.02 2.40 11.18
N LYS A 110 11.92 2.09 11.87
CA LYS A 110 11.53 2.70 13.15
C LYS A 110 11.23 1.60 14.16
N PHE A 111 11.68 1.77 15.40
CA PHE A 111 11.39 0.81 16.46
C PHE A 111 11.49 1.46 17.84
N PRO A 112 10.62 1.07 18.79
CA PRO A 112 10.68 1.58 20.15
C PRO A 112 11.99 1.13 20.83
N ILE A 113 12.72 2.09 21.39
CA ILE A 113 13.96 1.83 22.12
C ILE A 113 13.73 1.72 23.63
N THR A 114 12.68 2.37 24.14
CA THR A 114 12.36 2.38 25.56
C THR A 114 11.76 1.03 25.98
N TRP A 115 12.02 0.63 27.23
CA TRP A 115 11.46 -0.60 27.78
C TRP A 115 9.92 -0.58 27.75
N ASN A 116 9.32 0.56 28.11
CA ASN A 116 7.88 0.74 28.12
C ASN A 116 7.28 0.70 26.71
N GLY A 117 7.90 1.38 25.75
CA GLY A 117 7.48 1.37 24.35
C GLY A 117 7.52 -0.03 23.74
N ARG A 118 8.54 -0.83 24.06
CA ARG A 118 8.64 -2.23 23.61
C ARG A 118 7.55 -3.12 24.21
N LEU A 119 7.22 -2.92 25.49
CA LEU A 119 6.19 -3.71 26.17
C LEU A 119 4.78 -3.37 25.64
N LEU A 120 4.53 -2.09 25.37
CA LEU A 120 3.31 -1.63 24.70
C LEU A 120 3.21 -2.16 23.27
N ALA A 121 4.31 -2.11 22.51
CA ALA A 121 4.37 -2.66 21.15
C ALA A 121 4.11 -4.16 21.11
N ALA A 122 4.63 -4.92 22.08
CA ALA A 122 4.45 -6.38 22.14
C ALA A 122 3.06 -6.83 22.58
N THR A 123 2.28 -5.95 23.23
CA THR A 123 0.94 -6.27 23.75
C THR A 123 -0.18 -5.75 22.85
N SER A 124 0.09 -4.71 22.07
CA SER A 124 -0.90 -4.05 21.21
C SER A 124 -1.01 -4.68 19.81
N LEU A 125 -0.22 -5.71 19.54
CA LEU A 125 -0.12 -6.42 18.26
C LEU A 125 -0.37 -7.92 18.47
#